data_AF-A0A835VW24-F1
#
_entry.id   AF-A0A835VW24-F1
#
_cell.length_a   1.000
_cell.length_b   1.000
_cell.length_c   1.000
_cell.angle_alpha   90.00
_cell.angle_beta   90.00
_cell.angle_gamma   90.00
#
_symmetry.space_group_name_H-M   'P 1'
#
loop_
_entity.id
_entity.type
_entity.pdbx_description
1 polymer ?
#
loop_
_entity_poly.entity_id
_entity_poly.type
_entity_poly.pdbx_seq_one_letter_code
_entity_poly.pdbx_strand_id
1 'polypeptide(L)'
;MGSDKQMDSKSTAKLVKTRVCQHLKLSTIEQQVEQLLGRMDGQDSQIRELQAASSAQLATHRELQAASSAQLATHRELQAASSAQLATHRELQAASSAQLATHRELQATSSAQLATNRELQAEHSELRGRVDVLASQIAAHSFVLRRDVVDLAHQKLEQRFDCGEDSRPPDMLYSAWLAALQARHPQYFQQHRLDAPAIQLLHKGRGTPSHAGSLAAHQPPQAHVDAALADELAWDTLWAFVTSPER
;
A
#
# COMPACT_ATOMS: atom_id res chain seq x y z
N MET A 1 -140.56 -74.75 8.60
CA MET A 1 -141.09 -74.14 7.36
C MET A 1 -140.44 -72.77 7.26
N GLY A 2 -139.30 -72.61 6.61
CA GLY A 2 -139.00 -73.05 5.25
C GLY A 2 -139.27 -71.86 4.32
N SER A 3 -138.32 -70.95 4.23
CA SER A 3 -138.25 -69.95 3.16
C SER A 3 -136.78 -69.56 3.03
N ASP A 4 -136.02 -70.53 2.50
CA ASP A 4 -134.79 -70.28 1.75
C ASP A 4 -135.06 -69.12 0.80
N LYS A 5 -134.56 -67.93 1.16
CA LYS A 5 -134.44 -66.83 0.23
C LYS A 5 -133.31 -67.19 -0.72
N GLN A 6 -133.69 -68.00 -1.71
CA GLN A 6 -132.93 -68.30 -2.89
C GLN A 6 -132.49 -66.98 -3.51
N MET A 7 -131.21 -66.66 -3.34
CA MET A 7 -130.57 -65.54 -4.00
C MET A 7 -130.71 -65.79 -5.51
N ASP A 8 -131.53 -64.97 -6.17
CA ASP A 8 -131.68 -64.93 -7.63
C ASP A 8 -130.30 -65.05 -8.29
N SER A 9 -130.17 -65.94 -9.29
CA SER A 9 -128.97 -66.12 -10.12
C SER A 9 -128.41 -64.78 -10.65
N LYS A 10 -129.26 -63.75 -10.79
CA LYS A 10 -128.83 -62.38 -11.10
C LYS A 10 -128.06 -61.69 -9.98
N SER A 11 -128.39 -61.92 -8.71
CA SER A 11 -127.71 -61.30 -7.54
C SER A 11 -126.33 -61.90 -7.28
N THR A 12 -126.18 -63.22 -7.45
CA THR A 12 -124.86 -63.89 -7.36
C THR A 12 -123.97 -63.47 -8.53
N ALA A 13 -124.50 -63.36 -9.75
CA ALA A 13 -123.78 -62.82 -10.90
C ALA A 13 -123.36 -61.34 -10.69
N LYS A 14 -124.21 -60.51 -10.08
CA LYS A 14 -123.89 -59.11 -9.75
C LYS A 14 -122.76 -59.01 -8.73
N LEU A 15 -122.77 -59.85 -7.69
CA LEU A 15 -121.76 -59.89 -6.64
C LEU A 15 -120.41 -60.39 -7.18
N VAL A 16 -120.42 -61.46 -7.98
CA VAL A 16 -119.22 -61.98 -8.65
C VAL A 16 -118.64 -60.93 -9.61
N LYS A 17 -119.48 -60.27 -10.42
CA LYS A 17 -119.03 -59.21 -11.34
C LYS A 17 -118.45 -58.01 -10.59
N THR A 18 -119.02 -57.65 -9.44
CA THR A 18 -118.49 -56.57 -8.58
C THR A 18 -117.16 -56.94 -7.95
N ARG A 19 -117.04 -58.17 -7.41
CA ARG A 19 -115.79 -58.69 -6.86
C ARG A 19 -114.68 -58.80 -7.90
N VAL A 20 -114.98 -59.32 -9.09
CA VAL A 20 -114.04 -59.38 -10.21
C VAL A 20 -113.61 -57.96 -10.63
N CYS A 21 -114.54 -57.02 -10.72
CA CYS A 21 -114.24 -55.62 -11.03
C CYS A 21 -113.38 -54.94 -9.94
N GLN A 22 -113.64 -55.24 -8.66
CA GLN A 22 -112.81 -54.78 -7.54
C GLN A 22 -111.41 -55.40 -7.56
N HIS A 23 -111.30 -56.70 -7.87
CA HIS A 23 -110.03 -57.41 -7.92
C HIS A 23 -109.13 -56.93 -9.07
N LEU A 24 -109.72 -56.65 -10.24
CA LEU A 24 -109.03 -56.03 -11.37
C LEU A 24 -108.53 -54.62 -11.03
N LYS A 25 -109.34 -53.82 -10.32
CA LYS A 25 -108.92 -52.50 -9.82
C LYS A 25 -107.77 -52.61 -8.82
N LEU A 26 -107.83 -53.55 -7.89
CA LEU A 26 -106.77 -53.77 -6.90
C LEU A 26 -105.46 -54.19 -7.58
N SER A 27 -105.52 -55.16 -8.50
CA SER A 27 -104.36 -55.62 -9.26
C SER A 27 -103.73 -54.49 -10.10
N THR A 28 -104.54 -53.59 -10.65
CA THR A 28 -104.05 -52.41 -11.38
C THR A 28 -103.32 -51.44 -10.44
N ILE A 29 -103.83 -51.23 -9.22
CA ILE A 29 -103.20 -50.38 -8.21
C ILE A 29 -101.88 -50.99 -7.74
N GLU A 30 -101.84 -52.30 -7.47
CA GLU A 30 -100.61 -53.02 -7.09
C GLU A 30 -99.52 -52.88 -8.17
N GLN A 31 -99.90 -53.08 -9.45
CA GLN A 31 -98.98 -52.92 -10.57
C GLN A 31 -98.47 -51.47 -10.71
N GLN A 32 -99.32 -50.48 -10.46
CA GLN A 32 -98.92 -49.06 -10.44
C GLN A 32 -97.97 -48.74 -9.28
N VAL A 33 -98.21 -49.31 -8.08
CA VAL A 33 -97.35 -49.14 -6.92
C VAL A 33 -95.97 -49.75 -7.16
N GLU A 34 -95.89 -50.97 -7.67
CA GLU A 34 -94.60 -51.60 -8.04
C GLU A 34 -93.85 -50.78 -9.10
N GLN A 35 -94.57 -50.26 -10.10
CA GLN A 35 -93.97 -49.43 -11.14
C GLN A 35 -93.46 -48.08 -10.61
N LEU A 36 -94.17 -47.48 -9.64
CA LEU A 36 -93.74 -46.26 -8.96
C LEU A 36 -92.55 -46.51 -8.03
N LEU A 37 -92.55 -47.61 -7.27
CA LEU A 37 -91.43 -48.02 -6.42
C LEU A 37 -90.17 -48.24 -7.26
N GLY A 38 -90.26 -48.96 -8.38
CA GLY A 38 -89.13 -49.15 -9.29
C GLY A 38 -88.60 -47.85 -9.91
N ARG A 39 -89.48 -46.87 -10.19
CA ARG A 39 -89.06 -45.53 -10.64
C ARG A 39 -88.38 -44.75 -9.53
N MET A 40 -88.88 -44.83 -8.30
CA MET A 40 -88.29 -44.17 -7.13
C MET A 40 -86.91 -44.75 -6.80
N ASP A 41 -86.76 -46.07 -6.80
CA ASP A 41 -85.46 -46.75 -6.61
C ASP A 41 -84.45 -46.35 -7.71
N GLY A 42 -84.92 -46.22 -8.96
CA GLY A 42 -84.12 -45.72 -10.09
C GLY A 42 -83.73 -44.24 -9.97
N GLN A 43 -84.57 -43.41 -9.36
CA GLN A 43 -84.23 -42.01 -9.07
C GLN A 43 -83.23 -41.91 -7.91
N ASP A 44 -83.40 -42.72 -6.87
CA ASP A 44 -82.48 -42.77 -5.73
C ASP A 44 -81.09 -43.23 -6.16
N SER A 45 -80.98 -44.20 -7.08
CA SER A 45 -79.69 -44.61 -7.62
C SER A 45 -79.02 -43.49 -8.43
N GLN A 46 -79.77 -42.78 -9.28
CA GLN A 46 -79.26 -41.62 -10.02
C GLN A 46 -78.80 -40.49 -9.09
N ILE A 47 -79.54 -40.21 -8.02
CA ILE A 47 -79.15 -39.20 -7.03
C ILE A 47 -77.83 -39.60 -6.36
N ARG A 48 -77.66 -40.87 -5.96
CA ARG A 48 -76.41 -41.36 -5.37
C ARG A 48 -75.24 -41.25 -6.34
N GLU A 49 -75.43 -41.58 -7.61
CA GLU A 49 -74.39 -41.44 -8.64
C GLU A 49 -73.97 -39.97 -8.83
N LEU A 50 -74.93 -39.04 -8.90
CA LEU A 50 -74.66 -37.61 -8.98
C LEU A 50 -73.93 -37.08 -7.74
N GLN A 51 -74.31 -37.53 -6.55
CA GLN A 51 -73.63 -37.19 -5.30
C GLN A 51 -72.18 -37.71 -5.27
N ALA A 52 -71.95 -38.94 -5.72
CA ALA A 52 -70.62 -39.52 -5.82
C ALA A 52 -69.75 -38.76 -6.84
N ALA A 53 -70.30 -38.43 -8.01
CA ALA A 53 -69.61 -37.64 -9.03
C ALA A 53 -69.23 -36.23 -8.52
N SER A 54 -70.18 -35.55 -7.86
CA SER A 54 -69.94 -34.24 -7.24
C SER A 54 -68.85 -34.30 -6.15
N SER A 55 -68.86 -35.35 -5.32
CA SER A 55 -67.83 -35.58 -4.30
C SER A 55 -66.45 -35.80 -4.91
N ALA A 56 -66.37 -36.56 -6.00
CA ALA A 56 -65.11 -36.78 -6.74
C ALA A 56 -64.59 -35.48 -7.39
N GLN A 57 -65.47 -34.65 -7.96
CA GLN A 57 -65.10 -33.33 -8.49
C GLN A 57 -64.58 -32.40 -7.39
N LEU A 58 -65.22 -32.39 -6.22
CA LEU A 58 -64.74 -31.63 -5.06
C LEU A 58 -63.38 -32.11 -4.56
N ALA A 59 -63.11 -33.42 -4.58
CA ALA A 59 -61.81 -33.97 -4.20
C ALA A 59 -60.70 -33.52 -5.16
N THR A 60 -60.92 -33.67 -6.48
CA THR A 60 -59.96 -33.24 -7.50
C THR A 60 -59.70 -31.72 -7.48
N HIS A 61 -60.74 -30.90 -7.24
CA HIS A 61 -60.55 -29.46 -7.07
C HIS A 61 -59.67 -29.12 -5.86
N ARG A 62 -59.86 -29.82 -4.72
CA ARG A 62 -59.00 -29.62 -3.54
C ARG A 62 -57.55 -30.02 -3.80
N GLU A 63 -57.32 -31.12 -4.51
CA GLU A 63 -55.97 -31.55 -4.90
C GLU A 63 -55.28 -30.52 -5.79
N LEU A 64 -55.99 -29.97 -6.79
CA LEU A 64 -55.47 -28.90 -7.64
C LEU A 64 -55.14 -27.62 -6.86
N GLN A 65 -55.98 -27.22 -5.91
CA GLN A 65 -55.68 -26.09 -5.03
C GLN A 65 -54.46 -26.33 -4.16
N ALA A 66 -54.30 -27.53 -3.61
CA ALA A 66 -53.13 -27.90 -2.82
C ALA A 66 -51.86 -27.86 -3.67
N ALA A 67 -51.89 -28.43 -4.87
CA ALA A 67 -50.77 -28.40 -5.82
C ALA A 67 -50.39 -26.97 -6.22
N SER A 68 -51.37 -26.12 -6.55
CA SER A 68 -51.14 -24.71 -6.86
C SER A 68 -50.53 -23.96 -5.67
N SER A 69 -51.02 -24.21 -4.45
CA SER A 69 -50.47 -23.60 -3.24
C SER A 69 -49.02 -24.01 -3.00
N ALA A 70 -48.68 -25.28 -3.22
CA ALA A 70 -47.31 -25.78 -3.12
C ALA A 70 -46.38 -25.13 -4.15
N GLN A 71 -46.81 -24.99 -5.41
CA GLN A 71 -46.04 -24.29 -6.44
C GLN A 71 -45.80 -22.82 -6.10
N LEU A 72 -46.79 -22.16 -5.49
CA LEU A 72 -46.67 -20.76 -5.10
C LEU A 72 -45.71 -20.59 -3.90
N ALA A 73 -45.65 -21.57 -3.01
CA ALA A 73 -44.66 -21.62 -1.92
C ALA A 73 -43.24 -21.78 -2.46
N THR A 74 -43.00 -22.75 -3.37
CA THR A 74 -41.66 -22.96 -3.96
C THR A 74 -41.20 -21.74 -4.76
N HIS A 75 -42.09 -21.09 -5.51
CA HIS A 75 -41.75 -19.85 -6.21
C HIS A 75 -41.32 -18.72 -5.25
N ARG A 76 -42.00 -18.58 -4.09
CA ARG A 76 -41.60 -17.59 -3.07
C ARG A 76 -40.24 -17.91 -2.47
N GLU A 77 -39.95 -19.18 -2.19
CA GLU A 77 -38.65 -19.62 -1.69
C GLU A 77 -37.52 -19.30 -2.69
N LEU A 78 -37.75 -19.56 -3.98
CA LEU A 78 -36.78 -19.22 -5.04
C LEU A 78 -36.55 -17.71 -5.15
N GLN A 79 -37.60 -16.88 -5.05
CA GLN A 79 -37.44 -15.43 -5.03
C GLN A 79 -36.67 -14.94 -3.81
N ALA A 80 -36.92 -15.52 -2.63
CA ALA A 80 -36.17 -15.19 -1.42
C ALA A 80 -34.69 -15.56 -1.56
N ALA A 81 -34.39 -16.75 -2.07
CA ALA A 81 -33.02 -17.20 -2.32
C ALA A 81 -32.29 -16.31 -3.34
N SER A 82 -32.95 -15.95 -4.45
CA SER A 82 -32.40 -15.03 -5.44
C SER A 82 -32.12 -13.64 -4.85
N SER A 83 -33.04 -13.13 -4.02
CA SER A 83 -32.86 -11.85 -3.33
C SER A 83 -31.67 -11.87 -2.37
N ALA A 84 -31.49 -12.98 -1.64
CA ALA A 84 -30.35 -13.18 -0.74
C ALA A 84 -29.02 -13.23 -1.52
N GLN A 85 -28.96 -13.94 -2.64
CA GLN A 85 -27.77 -13.98 -3.50
C GLN A 85 -27.42 -12.59 -4.06
N LEU A 86 -28.43 -11.80 -4.39
CA LEU A 86 -28.22 -10.46 -4.94
C LEU A 86 -27.74 -9.48 -3.85
N ALA A 87 -28.18 -9.66 -2.59
CA ALA A 87 -27.64 -8.94 -1.45
C ALA A 87 -26.16 -9.27 -1.19
N THR A 88 -25.79 -10.56 -1.16
CA THR A 88 -24.38 -10.95 -0.95
C THR A 88 -23.47 -10.48 -2.07
N HIS A 89 -23.94 -10.50 -3.33
CA HIS A 89 -23.18 -9.94 -4.45
C HIS A 89 -22.92 -8.43 -4.29
N ARG A 90 -23.91 -7.67 -3.81
CA ARG A 90 -23.73 -6.22 -3.53
C ARG A 90 -22.74 -5.98 -2.42
N GLU A 91 -22.78 -6.78 -1.35
CA GLU A 91 -21.81 -6.69 -0.25
C GLU A 91 -20.38 -6.95 -0.74
N LEU A 92 -20.18 -7.98 -1.57
CA LEU A 92 -18.89 -8.28 -2.18
C LEU A 92 -18.37 -7.14 -3.08
N GLN A 93 -19.25 -6.54 -3.89
CA GLN A 93 -18.87 -5.37 -4.70
C GLN A 93 -18.48 -4.16 -3.85
N ALA A 94 -19.20 -3.91 -2.75
CA ALA A 94 -18.88 -2.84 -1.82
C ALA A 94 -17.52 -3.08 -1.15
N ALA A 95 -17.26 -4.30 -0.68
CA ALA A 95 -15.98 -4.69 -0.10
C ALA A 95 -14.81 -4.54 -1.09
N SER A 96 -14.99 -5.00 -2.33
CA SER A 96 -13.99 -4.84 -3.40
C SER A 96 -13.71 -3.36 -3.71
N SER A 97 -14.75 -2.53 -3.75
CA SER A 97 -14.61 -1.10 -3.97
C SER A 97 -13.84 -0.41 -2.83
N ALA A 98 -14.10 -0.81 -1.58
CA ALA A 98 -13.37 -0.30 -0.42
C ALA A 98 -11.89 -0.70 -0.46
N GLN A 99 -11.58 -1.96 -0.81
CA GLN A 99 -10.19 -2.42 -1.00
C GLN A 99 -9.46 -1.65 -2.12
N LEU A 100 -10.15 -1.35 -3.20
CA LEU A 100 -9.58 -0.56 -4.29
C LEU A 100 -9.28 0.88 -3.85
N ALA A 101 -10.13 1.47 -3.00
CA ALA A 101 -9.91 2.80 -2.44
C ALA A 101 -8.68 2.82 -1.53
N THR A 102 -8.57 1.87 -0.59
CA THR A 102 -7.39 1.79 0.30
C THR A 102 -6.10 1.56 -0.47
N HIS A 103 -6.12 0.73 -1.52
CA HIS A 103 -4.95 0.54 -2.38
C HIS A 103 -4.53 1.84 -3.09
N ARG A 104 -5.48 2.65 -3.57
CA ARG A 104 -5.17 3.96 -4.17
C ARG A 104 -4.56 4.94 -3.16
N GLU A 105 -5.07 4.97 -1.93
CA GLU A 105 -4.51 5.78 -0.85
C GLU A 105 -3.06 5.37 -0.52
N LEU A 106 -2.79 4.07 -0.45
CA LEU A 106 -1.44 3.54 -0.24
C LEU A 106 -0.48 3.92 -1.39
N GLN A 107 -0.94 3.87 -2.64
CA GLN A 107 -0.13 4.32 -3.77
C GLN A 107 0.16 5.83 -3.73
N ALA A 108 -0.83 6.64 -3.34
CA ALA A 108 -0.65 8.09 -3.22
C ALA A 108 0.36 8.43 -2.10
N THR A 109 0.26 7.79 -0.94
CA THR A 109 1.19 7.99 0.17
C THR A 109 2.61 7.53 -0.19
N SER A 110 2.76 6.37 -0.84
CA SER A 110 4.06 5.89 -1.33
C SER A 110 4.68 6.86 -2.36
N SER A 111 3.87 7.40 -3.27
CA SER A 111 4.33 8.38 -4.27
C SER A 111 4.81 9.68 -3.61
N ALA A 112 4.09 10.17 -2.60
CA ALA A 112 4.48 11.34 -1.83
C ALA A 112 5.80 11.11 -1.07
N GLN A 113 5.96 9.95 -0.42
CA GLN A 113 7.21 9.59 0.25
C GLN A 113 8.40 9.54 -0.69
N LEU A 114 8.23 9.00 -1.90
CA LEU A 114 9.26 8.98 -2.93
C LEU A 114 9.64 10.39 -3.40
N ALA A 115 8.68 11.31 -3.50
CA ALA A 115 8.95 12.70 -3.84
C ALA A 115 9.80 13.39 -2.75
N THR A 116 9.40 13.27 -1.48
CA THR A 116 10.17 13.82 -0.35
C THR A 116 11.57 13.22 -0.27
N ASN A 117 11.73 11.92 -0.54
CA ASN A 117 13.05 11.30 -0.52
C ASN A 117 13.98 11.87 -1.61
N ARG A 118 13.43 12.14 -2.81
CA ARG A 118 14.20 12.78 -3.90
C ARG A 118 14.61 14.21 -3.56
N GLU A 119 13.73 14.98 -2.92
CA GLU A 119 14.04 16.33 -2.45
C GLU A 119 15.18 16.31 -1.43
N LEU A 120 15.11 15.43 -0.42
CA LEU A 120 16.18 15.27 0.57
C LEU A 120 17.51 14.83 -0.05
N GLN A 121 17.48 13.95 -1.05
CA GLN A 121 18.69 13.54 -1.78
C GLN A 121 19.30 14.71 -2.55
N ALA A 122 18.48 15.56 -3.18
CA ALA A 122 18.94 16.76 -3.86
C ALA A 122 19.59 17.74 -2.88
N GLU A 123 18.93 18.05 -1.76
CA GLU A 123 19.49 18.91 -0.71
C GLU A 123 20.81 18.36 -0.15
N HIS A 124 20.88 17.06 0.12
CA HIS A 124 22.11 16.43 0.60
C HIS A 124 23.24 16.53 -0.45
N SER A 125 22.93 16.37 -1.73
CA SER A 125 23.92 16.53 -2.81
C SER A 125 24.42 17.98 -2.93
N GLU A 126 23.54 18.96 -2.75
CA GLU A 126 23.90 20.38 -2.74
C GLU A 126 24.80 20.70 -1.54
N LEU A 127 24.42 20.25 -0.34
CA LEU A 127 25.23 20.43 0.87
C LEU A 127 26.61 19.80 0.73
N ARG A 128 26.70 18.60 0.14
CA ARG A 128 27.99 17.97 -0.15
C ARG A 128 28.84 18.83 -1.10
N GLY A 129 28.25 19.33 -2.19
CA GLY A 129 28.96 20.22 -3.11
C GLY A 129 29.46 21.50 -2.42
N ARG A 130 28.67 22.08 -1.50
CA ARG A 130 29.09 23.23 -0.70
C ARG A 130 30.25 22.90 0.24
N VAL A 131 30.23 21.72 0.88
CA VAL A 131 31.33 21.25 1.73
C VAL A 131 32.61 21.05 0.90
N ASP A 132 32.51 20.48 -0.29
CA ASP A 132 33.67 20.27 -1.17
C ASP A 132 34.30 21.61 -1.61
N VAL A 133 33.47 22.63 -1.91
CA VAL A 133 33.93 23.99 -2.20
C VAL A 133 34.62 24.61 -0.98
N LEU A 134 34.02 24.51 0.21
CA LEU A 134 34.63 25.04 1.44
C LEU A 134 35.94 24.34 1.78
N ALA A 135 36.02 23.02 1.62
CA ALA A 135 37.25 22.26 1.81
C ALA A 135 38.35 22.71 0.83
N SER A 136 37.99 22.96 -0.43
CA SER A 136 38.91 23.49 -1.45
C SER A 136 39.38 24.91 -1.10
N GLN A 137 38.48 25.77 -0.60
CA GLN A 137 38.82 27.12 -0.15
C GLN A 137 39.76 27.10 1.07
N ILE A 138 39.48 26.24 2.06
CA ILE A 138 40.36 26.05 3.22
C ILE A 138 41.74 25.60 2.76
N ALA A 139 41.82 24.59 1.89
CA ALA A 139 43.10 24.12 1.37
C ALA A 139 43.89 25.24 0.66
N ALA A 140 43.22 26.05 -0.16
CA ALA A 140 43.84 27.19 -0.84
C ALA A 140 44.31 28.27 0.15
N HIS A 141 43.49 28.65 1.13
CA HIS A 141 43.86 29.63 2.15
C HIS A 141 45.01 29.13 3.04
N SER A 142 44.94 27.87 3.50
CA SER A 142 46.01 27.25 4.28
C SER A 142 47.32 27.21 3.50
N PHE A 143 47.28 26.95 2.19
CA PHE A 143 48.47 27.00 1.34
C PHE A 143 49.09 28.40 1.27
N VAL A 144 48.28 29.44 1.05
CA VAL A 144 48.75 30.83 1.00
C VAL A 144 49.36 31.25 2.34
N LEU A 145 48.66 31.00 3.46
CA LEU A 145 49.17 31.33 4.79
C LEU A 145 50.50 30.64 5.07
N ARG A 146 50.62 29.35 4.75
CA ARG A 146 51.86 28.58 4.93
C ARG A 146 53.02 29.16 4.12
N ARG A 147 52.78 29.58 2.88
CA ARG A 147 53.80 30.27 2.07
C ARG A 147 54.22 31.58 2.73
N ASP A 148 53.26 32.40 3.14
CA ASP A 148 53.54 33.70 3.75
C ASP A 148 54.32 33.56 5.08
N VAL A 149 54.06 32.50 5.87
CA VAL A 149 54.85 32.17 7.09
C VAL A 149 56.30 31.81 6.75
N VAL A 150 56.53 31.03 5.69
CA VAL A 150 57.90 30.70 5.23
C VAL A 150 58.63 31.94 4.76
N ASP A 151 57.96 32.80 3.98
CA ASP A 151 58.54 34.05 3.47
C ASP A 151 58.93 34.99 4.62
N LEU A 152 58.06 35.11 5.63
CA LEU A 152 58.34 35.93 6.80
C LEU A 152 59.46 35.34 7.68
N ALA A 153 59.55 34.01 7.78
CA ALA A 153 60.67 33.35 8.46
C ALA A 153 62.01 33.61 7.74
N HIS A 154 62.02 33.58 6.41
CA HIS A 154 63.18 33.94 5.60
C HIS A 154 63.56 35.40 5.78
N GLN A 155 62.59 36.31 5.69
CA GLN A 155 62.82 37.74 5.88
C GLN A 155 63.44 38.03 7.25
N LYS A 156 62.94 37.36 8.31
CA LYS A 156 63.46 37.52 9.67
C LYS A 156 64.89 37.03 9.83
N LEU A 157 65.21 35.85 9.27
CA LEU A 157 66.58 35.34 9.27
C LEU A 157 67.52 36.25 8.46
N GLU A 158 67.08 36.71 7.29
CA GLU A 158 67.87 37.64 6.47
C GLU A 158 68.09 38.96 7.23
N GLN A 159 67.06 39.59 7.80
CA GLN A 159 67.19 40.84 8.59
C GLN A 159 68.17 40.73 9.75
N ARG A 160 68.15 39.59 10.47
CA ARG A 160 69.03 39.41 11.63
C ARG A 160 70.49 39.22 11.25
N PHE A 161 70.75 38.58 10.10
CA PHE A 161 72.09 38.19 9.65
C PHE A 161 72.53 38.92 8.38
N ASP A 162 71.86 40.02 8.00
CA ASP A 162 72.09 40.76 6.74
C ASP A 162 73.45 41.48 6.69
N CYS A 163 74.12 41.61 7.83
CA CYS A 163 75.31 42.43 7.99
C CYS A 163 76.55 41.58 8.32
N GLY A 164 77.64 41.75 7.56
CA GLY A 164 78.95 41.15 7.85
C GLY A 164 79.20 39.79 7.20
N GLU A 165 80.01 38.93 7.85
CA GLU A 165 80.41 37.59 7.35
C GLU A 165 79.24 36.58 7.25
N ASP A 166 78.11 36.89 7.89
CA ASP A 166 76.92 36.03 7.90
C ASP A 166 75.91 36.36 6.79
N SER A 167 76.10 37.46 6.07
CA SER A 167 75.27 37.84 4.92
C SER A 167 75.32 36.77 3.82
N ARG A 168 74.19 36.58 3.13
CA ARG A 168 74.10 35.56 2.08
C ARG A 168 74.87 36.00 0.83
N PRO A 169 75.87 35.23 0.36
CA PRO A 169 76.53 35.52 -0.91
C PRO A 169 75.53 35.41 -2.09
N PRO A 170 75.61 36.28 -3.11
CA PRO A 170 74.63 36.32 -4.21
C PRO A 170 74.54 35.01 -5.01
N ASP A 171 75.66 34.28 -5.14
CA ASP A 171 75.75 33.03 -5.91
C ASP A 171 75.43 31.77 -5.08
N MET A 172 75.18 31.92 -3.77
CA MET A 172 74.95 30.81 -2.86
C MET A 172 73.47 30.44 -2.77
N LEU A 173 73.17 29.14 -2.85
CA LEU A 173 71.80 28.65 -2.62
C LEU A 173 71.36 28.92 -1.18
N TYR A 174 70.09 29.29 -1.00
CA TYR A 174 69.53 29.59 0.31
C TYR A 174 69.68 28.42 1.29
N SER A 175 69.45 27.19 0.85
CA SER A 175 69.62 25.99 1.69
C SER A 175 71.07 25.79 2.14
N ALA A 176 72.04 26.04 1.27
CA ALA A 176 73.45 25.95 1.60
C ALA A 176 73.87 27.06 2.58
N TRP A 177 73.35 28.27 2.39
CA TRP A 177 73.55 29.38 3.32
C TRP A 177 72.93 29.09 4.69
N LEU A 178 71.69 28.58 4.73
CA LEU A 178 70.99 28.22 5.96
C LEU A 178 71.73 27.13 6.75
N ALA A 179 72.27 26.12 6.07
CA ALA A 179 73.09 25.08 6.70
C ALA A 179 74.40 25.65 7.28
N ALA A 180 75.08 26.53 6.56
CA ALA A 180 76.28 27.20 7.04
C ALA A 180 75.98 28.16 8.21
N LEU A 181 74.81 28.82 8.20
CA LEU A 181 74.35 29.69 9.26
C LEU A 181 74.03 28.90 10.53
N GLN A 182 73.35 27.75 10.40
CA GLN A 182 73.09 26.84 11.51
C GLN A 182 74.38 26.30 12.15
N ALA A 183 75.39 25.97 11.33
CA ALA A 183 76.68 25.51 11.82
C ALA A 183 77.45 26.60 12.60
N ARG A 184 77.32 27.87 12.18
CA ARG A 184 77.96 29.02 12.84
C ARG A 184 77.23 29.47 14.10
N HIS A 185 75.90 29.40 14.12
CA HIS A 185 75.05 29.92 15.20
C HIS A 185 74.12 28.88 15.84
N PRO A 186 74.62 27.73 16.33
CA PRO A 186 73.77 26.62 16.80
C PRO A 186 72.87 27.01 17.98
N GLN A 187 73.32 27.94 18.84
CA GLN A 187 72.57 28.41 20.01
C GLN A 187 71.30 29.19 19.62
N TYR A 188 71.35 29.96 18.52
CA TYR A 188 70.22 30.74 18.04
C TYR A 188 69.08 29.82 17.55
N PHE A 189 69.42 28.81 16.73
CA PHE A 189 68.45 27.84 16.23
C PHE A 189 67.86 26.99 17.35
N GLN A 190 68.64 26.63 18.38
CA GLN A 190 68.14 25.93 19.56
C GLN A 190 67.20 26.78 20.41
N GLN A 191 67.55 28.06 20.64
CA GLN A 191 66.72 28.99 21.41
C GLN A 191 65.34 29.20 20.76
N HIS A 192 65.31 29.30 19.44
CA HIS A 192 64.09 29.45 18.65
C HIS A 192 63.41 28.13 18.29
N ARG A 193 63.95 27.00 18.77
CA ARG A 193 63.45 25.64 18.52
C ARG A 193 63.29 25.30 17.03
N LEU A 194 64.10 25.90 16.16
CA LEU A 194 64.13 25.57 14.74
C LEU A 194 64.76 24.18 14.58
N ASP A 195 63.92 23.15 14.57
CA ASP A 195 64.31 21.76 14.44
C ASP A 195 64.45 21.33 12.97
N ALA A 196 64.90 20.09 12.73
CA ALA A 196 65.17 19.62 11.38
C ALA A 196 63.93 19.69 10.44
N PRO A 197 62.70 19.34 10.88
CA PRO A 197 61.49 19.52 10.07
C PRO A 197 61.19 20.99 9.74
N ALA A 198 61.26 21.91 10.71
CA ALA A 198 61.04 23.33 10.46
C ALA A 198 62.08 23.93 9.50
N ILE A 199 63.35 23.54 9.64
CA ILE A 199 64.43 23.98 8.76
C ILE A 199 64.25 23.42 7.34
N GLN A 200 63.74 22.19 7.19
CA GLN A 200 63.42 21.61 5.87
C GLN A 200 62.38 22.41 5.10
N LEU A 201 61.36 22.95 5.79
CA LEU A 201 60.34 23.82 5.19
C LEU A 201 60.91 25.15 4.68
N LEU A 202 62.03 25.60 5.24
CA LEU A 202 62.74 26.81 4.82
C LEU A 202 63.68 26.58 3.63
N HIS A 203 63.79 25.36 3.07
CA HIS A 203 64.66 25.10 1.93
C HIS A 203 64.07 25.67 0.63
N LYS A 204 64.85 26.50 -0.09
CA LYS A 204 64.54 26.90 -1.48
C LYS A 204 65.26 25.94 -2.44
N GLY A 205 64.51 25.13 -3.20
CA GLY A 205 65.07 24.22 -4.22
C GLY A 205 65.48 24.93 -5.51
N ARG A 206 66.31 24.30 -6.35
CA ARG A 206 66.50 24.73 -7.77
C ARG A 206 65.37 24.16 -8.63
N GLY A 207 64.73 24.99 -9.45
CA GLY A 207 63.86 24.53 -10.56
C GLY A 207 62.35 24.75 -10.43
N THR A 208 61.90 25.82 -9.76
CA THR A 208 60.48 26.26 -9.86
C THR A 208 60.30 27.08 -11.14
N PRO A 209 59.43 26.69 -12.10
CA PRO A 209 59.23 27.49 -13.30
C PRO A 209 58.56 28.82 -12.94
N SER A 210 59.23 29.91 -13.29
CA SER A 210 58.72 31.27 -13.17
C SER A 210 57.67 31.49 -14.26
N HIS A 211 56.41 31.71 -13.91
CA HIS A 211 55.53 32.46 -14.80
C HIS A 211 55.77 33.95 -14.55
N ALA A 212 56.11 34.64 -15.63
CA ALA A 212 56.67 35.98 -15.64
C ALA A 212 55.82 36.99 -14.86
N GLY A 213 56.45 37.70 -13.91
CA GLY A 213 55.92 38.96 -13.39
C GLY A 213 55.85 39.15 -11.88
N SER A 214 56.31 38.22 -11.03
CA SER A 214 56.29 38.42 -9.56
C SER A 214 57.59 37.97 -8.89
N LEU A 215 58.13 38.81 -8.01
CA LEU A 215 59.36 38.58 -7.26
C LEU A 215 59.21 37.38 -6.31
N ALA A 216 60.13 36.41 -6.45
CA ALA A 216 60.43 35.31 -5.53
C ALA A 216 59.24 34.44 -5.06
N ALA A 217 58.75 33.54 -5.92
CA ALA A 217 57.85 32.48 -5.46
C ALA A 217 58.65 31.38 -4.74
N HIS A 218 58.55 31.32 -3.42
CA HIS A 218 59.06 30.22 -2.62
C HIS A 218 58.14 29.02 -2.77
N GLN A 219 58.64 27.94 -3.35
CA GLN A 219 57.97 26.65 -3.35
C GLN A 219 58.94 25.65 -2.71
N PRO A 220 58.77 25.31 -1.41
CA PRO A 220 59.49 24.18 -0.83
C PRO A 220 59.18 22.91 -1.64
N PRO A 221 60.12 21.96 -1.75
CA PRO A 221 59.89 20.71 -2.47
C PRO A 221 58.60 20.03 -1.99
N GLN A 222 57.74 19.61 -2.93
CA GLN A 222 56.41 19.08 -2.61
C GLN A 222 56.46 17.93 -1.58
N ALA A 223 57.48 17.06 -1.67
CA ALA A 223 57.69 15.97 -0.70
C ALA A 223 57.88 16.44 0.76
N HIS A 224 58.48 17.62 0.99
CA HIS A 224 58.61 18.19 2.34
C HIS A 224 57.30 18.85 2.81
N VAL A 225 56.54 19.43 1.88
CA VAL A 225 55.21 19.97 2.16
C VAL A 225 54.25 18.84 2.54
N ASP A 226 54.28 17.73 1.80
CA ASP A 226 53.46 16.55 2.05
C ASP A 226 53.83 15.87 3.39
N ALA A 227 55.13 15.82 3.73
CA ALA A 227 55.60 15.33 5.02
C ALA A 227 55.21 16.25 6.19
N ALA A 228 55.27 17.58 6.02
CA ALA A 228 54.86 18.54 7.05
C ALA A 228 53.33 18.73 7.14
N LEU A 229 52.58 18.40 6.09
CA LEU A 229 51.12 18.25 6.15
C LEU A 229 50.71 17.06 7.02
N ALA A 230 51.57 16.04 7.13
CA ALA A 230 51.35 14.91 8.03
C ALA A 230 51.81 15.18 9.47
N ASP A 231 52.60 16.23 9.71
CA ASP A 231 53.15 16.64 11.01
C ASP A 231 53.04 18.17 11.21
N GLU A 232 51.87 18.62 11.68
CA GLU A 232 51.54 20.05 11.90
C GLU A 232 52.50 20.77 12.87
N LEU A 233 53.28 20.01 13.67
CA LEU A 233 54.19 20.56 14.68
C LEU A 233 55.31 21.43 14.07
N ALA A 234 55.74 21.13 12.83
CA ALA A 234 56.75 21.92 12.12
C ALA A 234 56.24 23.32 11.71
N TRP A 235 54.96 23.41 11.35
CA TRP A 235 54.31 24.68 11.02
C TRP A 235 54.08 25.54 12.27
N ASP A 236 53.66 24.93 13.37
CA ASP A 236 53.53 25.61 14.66
C ASP A 236 54.87 26.18 15.14
N THR A 237 55.95 25.44 14.95
CA THR A 237 57.32 25.85 15.29
C THR A 237 57.79 27.05 14.47
N LEU A 238 57.55 27.03 13.15
CA LEU A 238 57.85 28.18 12.28
C LEU A 238 57.00 29.41 12.60
N TRP A 239 55.71 29.22 12.88
CA TRP A 239 54.84 30.32 13.28
C TRP A 239 55.29 30.95 14.60
N ALA A 240 55.65 30.12 15.58
CA ALA A 240 56.21 30.58 16.85
C ALA A 240 57.53 31.34 16.65
N PHE A 241 58.42 30.87 15.75
CA PHE A 241 59.64 31.58 15.41
C PHE A 241 59.36 32.96 14.81
N VAL A 242 58.48 33.03 13.82
CA VAL A 242 58.10 34.27 13.14
C VAL A 242 57.50 35.30 14.10
N THR A 243 56.62 34.85 14.99
CA THR A 243 55.92 35.70 15.96
C THR A 243 56.74 36.03 17.22
N SER A 244 57.85 35.32 17.47
CA SER A 244 58.72 35.58 18.62
C SER A 244 59.35 36.97 18.54
N PRO A 245 59.33 37.80 19.59
CA PRO A 245 60.06 39.06 19.58
C PRO A 245 61.57 38.81 19.49
N GLU A 246 62.28 39.60 18.68
CA GLU A 246 63.74 39.59 18.70
C GLU A 246 64.22 40.16 20.03
N ARG A 247 65.00 39.37 20.77
CA ARG A 247 65.74 39.85 21.94
C ARG A 247 67.17 40.20 21.57
#